data_AF-A0A0L6T937-F1
#
_entry.id   AF-A0A0L6T937-F1
#
_cell.length_a   1.000
_cell.length_b   1.000
_cell.length_c   1.000
_cell.angle_alpha   90.00
_cell.angle_beta   90.00
_cell.angle_gamma   90.00
#
_symmetry.space_group_name_H-M   'P 1'
#
loop_
_entity.id
_entity.type
_entity.pdbx_description
1 polymer ?
#
loop_
_entity_poly.entity_id
_entity_poly.type
_entity_poly.pdbx_seq_one_letter_code
_entity_poly.pdbx_strand_id
1 'polypeptide(L)' 'MQTLETMRSLGLLTPEQYLEITAYVMVNSTPEQILAMPPHLWQAVMQADALLFPGGPAEPVH' A
#
# COMPACT_ATOMS: atom_id res chain seq x y z
N MET A 1 9.48 -3.46 4.40
CA MET A 1 9.30 -2.68 3.15
C MET A 1 9.14 -3.52 1.89
N GLN A 2 9.31 -4.86 1.93
CA GLN A 2 9.30 -5.71 0.72
C GLN A 2 7.98 -5.62 -0.07
N THR A 3 6.83 -5.48 0.62
CA THR A 3 5.50 -5.38 -0.01
C THR A 3 5.33 -4.15 -0.91
N LEU A 4 5.83 -2.97 -0.50
CA LEU A 4 5.75 -1.73 -1.31
C LEU A 4 6.62 -1.81 -2.56
N GLU A 5 7.81 -2.41 -2.43
CA GLU A 5 8.72 -2.62 -3.55
C GLU A 5 8.15 -3.61 -4.57
N THR A 6 7.47 -4.67 -4.09
CA THR A 6 6.70 -5.59 -4.94
C THR A 6 5.55 -4.87 -5.66
N MET A 7 4.73 -4.10 -4.95
CA MET A 7 3.65 -3.30 -5.56
C MET A 7 4.17 -2.32 -6.62
N ARG A 8 5.33 -1.69 -6.37
CA ARG A 8 5.98 -0.81 -7.35
C ARG A 8 6.51 -1.56 -8.57
N SER A 9 7.13 -2.73 -8.36
CA SER A 9 7.67 -3.57 -9.44
C SER A 9 6.57 -4.14 -10.34
N LEU A 10 5.38 -4.38 -9.77
CA LEU A 10 4.19 -4.81 -10.50
C LEU A 10 3.45 -3.64 -11.18
N GLY A 11 3.93 -2.41 -11.03
CA GLY A 11 3.30 -1.21 -11.61
C GLY A 11 1.99 -0.80 -10.93
N LEU A 12 1.70 -1.33 -9.74
CA LEU A 12 0.48 -1.03 -8.98
C LEU A 12 0.56 0.32 -8.27
N LEU A 13 1.78 0.75 -7.92
CA LEU A 13 2.08 2.08 -7.43
C LEU A 13 2.83 2.88 -8.50
N THR A 14 2.42 4.12 -8.69
CA THR A 14 3.19 5.08 -9.47
C THR A 14 4.51 5.40 -8.75
N PRO A 15 5.57 5.82 -9.47
CA PRO A 15 6.83 6.22 -8.84
C PRO A 15 6.65 7.32 -7.80
N GLU A 16 5.73 8.27 -8.03
CA GLU A 16 5.42 9.35 -7.08
C GLU A 16 4.80 8.80 -5.79
N GLN A 17 3.75 7.99 -5.89
CA GLN A 17 3.11 7.37 -4.72
C GLN A 17 4.08 6.49 -3.95
N TYR A 18 4.90 5.70 -4.64
CA TYR A 18 5.92 4.87 -3.99
C TYR A 18 6.94 5.73 -3.20
N LEU A 19 7.43 6.83 -3.79
CA LEU A 19 8.35 7.73 -3.11
C LEU A 19 7.71 8.40 -1.90
N GLU A 20 6.47 8.87 -2.01
CA GLU A 20 5.76 9.53 -0.91
C GLU A 20 5.48 8.56 0.25
N ILE A 21 4.99 7.35 -0.04
CA ILE A 21 4.75 6.32 0.98
C ILE A 21 6.08 5.91 1.63
N THR A 22 7.13 5.69 0.84
CA THR A 22 8.43 5.26 1.37
C THR A 22 9.06 6.35 2.22
N ALA A 23 9.02 7.62 1.78
CA ALA A 23 9.49 8.76 2.55
C ALA A 23 8.69 8.89 3.85
N TYR A 24 7.36 8.77 3.78
CA TYR A 24 6.50 8.82 4.97
C TYR A 24 6.89 7.73 5.98
N VAL A 25 6.98 6.47 5.57
CA VAL A 25 7.29 5.36 6.50
C VAL A 25 8.74 5.42 7.00
N MET A 26 9.70 5.91 6.19
CA MET A 26 11.07 6.13 6.67
C MET A 26 11.16 7.21 7.75
N VAL A 27 10.39 8.29 7.62
CA VAL A 27 10.31 9.34 8.65
C VAL A 27 9.49 8.86 9.85
N ASN A 28 8.43 8.10 9.59
CA ASN A 28 7.42 7.68 10.56
C ASN A 28 7.52 6.17 10.82
N SER A 29 8.55 5.76 11.56
CA SER A 29 8.81 4.35 11.86
C SER A 29 8.06 3.81 13.09
N THR A 30 7.26 4.64 13.78
CA THR A 30 6.47 4.18 14.94
C THR A 30 5.03 3.83 14.52
N PRO A 31 4.38 2.85 15.18
CA PRO A 31 3.03 2.41 14.84
C PRO A 31 2.01 3.55 14.83
N GLU A 32 2.09 4.45 15.80
CA GLU A 32 1.19 5.61 15.91
C GLU A 32 1.30 6.56 14.72
N GLN A 33 2.53 6.78 14.23
CA GLN A 33 2.74 7.65 13.09
C GLN A 33 2.35 6.97 11.77
N ILE A 34 2.52 5.64 11.66
CA ILE A 34 2.00 4.86 10.53
C ILE A 34 0.46 4.88 10.52
N LEU A 35 -0.18 4.84 11.68
CA LEU A 35 -1.64 4.99 11.79
C LEU A 35 -2.12 6.40 11.45
N ALA A 36 -1.29 7.42 11.65
CA ALA A 36 -1.55 8.80 11.25
C ALA A 36 -1.33 9.09 9.75
N MET A 37 -1.12 8.05 8.94
CA MET A 37 -0.81 8.19 7.53
C MET A 37 -1.90 8.99 6.79
N PRO A 38 -1.49 9.95 5.93
CA PRO A 38 -2.44 10.72 5.14
C PRO A 38 -3.38 9.84 4.32
N PRO A 39 -4.66 10.22 4.19
CA PRO A 39 -5.67 9.39 3.53
C PRO A 39 -5.36 9.09 2.06
N HIS A 40 -4.65 9.97 1.35
CA HIS A 40 -4.25 9.74 -0.04
C HIS A 40 -3.18 8.64 -0.16
N LEU A 41 -2.22 8.56 0.77
CA LEU A 41 -1.22 7.49 0.81
C LEU A 41 -1.88 6.16 1.20
N TRP A 42 -2.82 6.21 2.14
CA TRP A 42 -3.58 5.02 2.53
C TRP A 42 -4.41 4.46 1.36
N GLN A 43 -5.09 5.33 0.60
CA GLN A 43 -5.83 4.93 -0.60
C GLN A 43 -4.93 4.30 -1.66
N ALA A 44 -3.73 4.86 -1.90
CA ALA A 44 -2.75 4.30 -2.82
C ALA A 44 -2.35 2.86 -2.44
N VAL A 45 -2.04 2.64 -1.15
CA VAL A 45 -1.70 1.30 -0.65
C VAL A 45 -2.87 0.32 -0.79
N MET A 46 -4.09 0.72 -0.42
CA MET A 46 -5.26 -0.15 -0.53
C MET A 46 -5.60 -0.49 -1.99
N GLN A 47 -5.45 0.46 -2.92
CA GLN A 47 -5.65 0.19 -4.34
C GLN A 47 -4.63 -0.81 -4.87
N ALA A 48 -3.35 -0.63 -4.52
CA ALA A 48 -2.30 -1.57 -4.89
C ALA A 48 -2.55 -2.96 -4.27
N ASP A 49 -3.03 -3.03 -3.02
CA ASP A 49 -3.36 -4.28 -2.35
C ASP A 49 -4.54 -5.01 -3.00
N ALA A 50 -5.61 -4.28 -3.34
CA ALA A 50 -6.77 -4.83 -4.05
C ALA A 50 -6.40 -5.38 -5.44
N LEU A 51 -5.44 -4.74 -6.12
CA LEU A 51 -4.93 -5.22 -7.42
C LEU A 51 -3.94 -6.38 -7.27
N LEU A 52 -3.21 -6.45 -6.15
CA LEU A 52 -2.28 -7.54 -5.85
C LEU A 52 -3.02 -8.82 -5.46
N PHE A 53 -4.15 -8.68 -4.76
CA PHE A 53 -5.03 -9.77 -4.35
C PHE A 53 -6.44 -9.58 -4.91
N PRO A 54 -6.64 -9.70 -6.24
CA PRO A 54 -7.95 -9.51 -6.87
C PRO A 54 -8.96 -10.64 -6.54
N GLY A 55 -8.62 -11.57 -5.63
CA GLY A 55 -9.41 -12.74 -5.24
C GLY A 55 -9.32 -13.09 -3.75
N GLY A 56 -9.36 -12.11 -2.85
CA GLY A 56 -9.61 -12.38 -1.41
C GLY A 56 -10.93 -13.16 -1.21
N PRO A 57 -11.13 -13.86 -0.06
CA PRO A 57 -12.18 -14.88 0.13
C PRO A 57 -13.59 -14.28 0.12
N ALA A 58 -14.07 -13.96 -1.06
CA ALA A 58 -15.40 -13.48 -1.34
C ALA A 58 -16.09 -14.42 -2.33
N GLU A 59 -16.05 -15.73 -2.06
CA GLU A 59 -17.04 -16.70 -2.56
C GLU A 59 -17.27 -17.80 -1.51
N PRO A 60 -18.36 -17.78 -0.73
CA PRO A 60 -18.99 -19.02 -0.35
C PRO A 60 -19.67 -19.56 -1.61
N VAL A 61 -19.04 -20.58 -2.22
CA VAL A 61 -19.70 -21.44 -3.19
C VAL A 61 -20.91 -22.04 -2.48
N HIS A 62 -22.10 -21.56 -2.85
CA HIS A 62 -23.39 -22.06 -2.37
C HIS A 62 -23.82 -23.29 -3.15
#